data_AF-A0A944RX09-F1
#
_entry.id   AF-A0A944RX09-F1
#
_cell.length_a   1.000
_cell.length_b   1.000
_cell.length_c   1.000
_cell.angle_alpha   90.00
_cell.angle_beta   90.00
_cell.angle_gamma   90.00
#
_symmetry.space_group_name_H-M   'P 1'
#
loop_
_entity.id
_entity.type
_entity.pdbx_description
1 polymer ?
#
loop_
_entity_poly.entity_id
_entity_poly.type
_entity_poly.pdbx_seq_one_letter_code
_entity_poly.pdbx_strand_id
1 'polypeptide(L)'
;MAVVSSLRAWLPKLLLAAVAVLATMGVAEVVLQWTWSTEKVTLIHDPLLGFRGRGNAHTIWHREMFSHPRMVRLNDDGFHDHPRQHEPAPGTRRLVFLGDSFLEAYQVDIDSSFSQRLAHRLSRSMDHVVESVNLGV
;
A
#
# COMPACT_ATOMS: atom_id res chain seq x y z
N MET A 1 -52.14 33.24 -1.77
CA MET A 1 -52.35 31.91 -1.12
C MET A 1 -52.10 30.70 -2.01
N ALA A 2 -52.02 30.82 -3.35
CA ALA A 2 -51.80 29.66 -4.24
C ALA A 2 -50.35 29.16 -4.35
N VAL A 3 -49.34 29.98 -4.00
CA VAL A 3 -47.91 29.61 -4.09
C VAL A 3 -47.45 28.74 -2.91
N VAL A 4 -48.09 28.89 -1.74
CA VAL A 4 -47.73 28.13 -0.52
C VAL A 4 -48.25 26.68 -0.58
N SER A 5 -49.38 26.45 -1.26
CA SER A 5 -49.97 25.11 -1.42
C SER A 5 -49.17 24.24 -2.39
N SER A 6 -48.55 24.82 -3.42
CA SER A 6 -47.69 24.08 -4.35
C SER A 6 -46.38 23.67 -3.67
N LEU A 7 -45.72 24.56 -2.93
CA LEU A 7 -44.50 24.25 -2.18
C LEU A 7 -44.65 23.07 -1.22
N ARG A 8 -45.76 23.00 -0.49
CA ARG A 8 -46.05 21.89 0.44
C ARG A 8 -46.29 20.55 -0.28
N ALA A 9 -46.78 20.59 -1.51
CA ALA A 9 -46.99 19.40 -2.35
C ALA A 9 -45.71 18.90 -3.03
N TRP A 10 -44.72 19.77 -3.25
CA TRP A 10 -43.40 19.41 -3.81
C TRP A 10 -42.41 18.93 -2.75
N LEU A 11 -42.54 19.40 -1.51
CA LEU A 11 -41.66 19.01 -0.40
C LEU A 11 -41.50 17.48 -0.24
N PRO A 12 -42.57 16.65 -0.19
CA PRO A 12 -42.41 15.19 -0.07
C PRO A 12 -41.72 14.56 -1.29
N LYS A 13 -41.92 15.13 -2.50
CA LYS A 13 -41.27 14.65 -3.73
C LYS A 13 -39.79 14.96 -3.73
N LEU A 14 -39.42 16.16 -3.29
CA LEU A 14 -38.02 16.58 -3.17
C LEU A 14 -37.31 15.80 -2.07
N LEU A 15 -37.96 15.55 -0.93
CA LEU A 15 -37.43 14.70 0.13
C LEU A 15 -37.23 13.26 -0.36
N LEU A 16 -38.22 12.69 -1.05
CA LEU A 16 -38.09 11.36 -1.63
C LEU A 16 -36.94 11.28 -2.63
N ALA A 17 -36.81 12.27 -3.51
CA ALA A 17 -35.71 12.35 -4.46
C ALA A 17 -34.35 12.46 -3.75
N ALA A 18 -34.23 13.31 -2.73
CA ALA A 18 -33.02 13.46 -1.95
C ALA A 18 -32.63 12.15 -1.23
N VAL A 19 -33.60 11.49 -0.59
CA VAL A 19 -33.37 10.19 0.07
C VAL A 19 -32.94 9.13 -0.95
N ALA A 20 -33.59 9.06 -2.12
CA ALA A 20 -33.22 8.11 -3.16
C ALA A 20 -31.79 8.35 -3.69
N VAL A 21 -31.41 9.61 -3.90
CA VAL A 21 -30.04 9.98 -4.31
C VAL A 21 -29.04 9.57 -3.24
N LEU A 22 -29.29 9.92 -1.97
CA LEU A 22 -28.39 9.58 -0.86
C LEU A 22 -28.25 8.07 -0.67
N ALA A 23 -29.37 7.33 -0.74
CA ALA A 23 -29.36 5.88 -0.66
C ALA A 23 -28.56 5.26 -1.82
N THR A 24 -28.75 5.77 -3.04
CA THR A 24 -28.01 5.30 -4.22
C THR A 24 -26.51 5.58 -4.08
N MET A 25 -26.13 6.77 -3.62
CA MET A 25 -24.73 7.11 -3.34
C MET A 25 -24.13 6.23 -2.24
N GLY A 26 -24.89 5.95 -1.18
CA GLY A 26 -24.44 5.05 -0.10
C GLY A 26 -24.22 3.62 -0.59
N VAL A 27 -25.14 3.08 -1.39
CA VAL A 27 -24.97 1.75 -2.01
C VAL A 27 -23.78 1.76 -2.97
N ALA A 28 -23.63 2.79 -3.80
CA ALA A 28 -22.50 2.92 -4.71
C ALA A 28 -21.16 2.94 -3.97
N GLU A 29 -21.05 3.70 -2.87
CA GLU A 29 -19.85 3.74 -2.03
C GLU A 29 -19.50 2.35 -1.46
N VAL A 30 -20.48 1.63 -0.91
CA VAL A 30 -20.26 0.28 -0.36
C VAL A 30 -19.82 -0.69 -1.45
N VAL A 31 -20.47 -0.65 -2.62
CA VAL A 31 -20.09 -1.50 -3.77
C VAL A 31 -18.70 -1.16 -4.25
N LEU A 32 -18.36 0.13 -4.36
CA LEU A 32 -17.03 0.59 -4.78
C LEU A 32 -15.96 0.17 -3.77
N GLN A 33 -16.19 0.32 -2.46
CA GLN A 33 -15.22 -0.12 -1.45
C GLN A 33 -14.99 -1.63 -1.48
N TRP A 34 -16.02 -2.40 -1.83
CA TRP A 34 -15.91 -3.85 -1.88
C TRP A 34 -15.32 -4.39 -3.19
N THR A 35 -15.54 -3.70 -4.31
CA THR A 35 -15.11 -4.15 -5.63
C THR A 35 -13.88 -3.42 -6.19
N TRP A 36 -13.62 -2.19 -5.72
CA TRP A 36 -12.47 -1.37 -6.09
C TRP A 36 -11.62 -1.00 -4.88
N SER A 37 -10.43 -1.57 -4.86
CA SER A 37 -9.33 -1.16 -4.00
C SER A 37 -8.53 -0.07 -4.70
N THR A 38 -8.41 1.10 -4.05
CA THR A 38 -7.58 2.19 -4.56
C THR A 38 -6.10 1.91 -4.29
N GLU A 39 -5.32 1.77 -5.35
CA GLU A 39 -3.86 1.80 -5.23
C GLU A 39 -3.42 3.22 -4.86
N LYS A 40 -2.63 3.34 -3.79
CA LYS A 40 -1.99 4.62 -3.46
C LYS A 40 -0.67 4.71 -4.22
N VAL A 41 -0.36 5.91 -4.68
CA VAL A 41 0.92 6.21 -5.31
C VAL A 41 2.05 5.96 -4.30
N THR A 42 2.90 4.98 -4.60
CA THR A 42 4.06 4.60 -3.80
C THR A 42 5.34 5.32 -4.23
N LEU A 43 5.33 6.03 -5.36
CA LEU A 43 6.51 6.72 -5.89
C LEU A 43 6.33 8.24 -5.84
N ILE A 44 7.39 8.94 -5.48
CA ILE A 44 7.48 10.40 -5.52
C ILE A 44 8.67 10.82 -6.37
N HIS A 45 8.57 11.99 -6.99
CA HIS A 45 9.67 12.54 -7.77
C HIS A 45 10.87 12.84 -6.84
N ASP A 46 12.05 12.45 -7.31
CA ASP A 46 13.33 12.75 -6.67
C ASP A 46 14.22 13.47 -7.67
N PRO A 47 14.80 14.64 -7.36
CA PRO A 47 15.58 15.41 -8.33
C PRO A 47 16.89 14.72 -8.74
N LEU A 48 17.41 13.78 -7.96
CA LEU A 48 18.63 13.04 -8.26
C LEU A 48 18.33 11.69 -8.93
N LEU A 49 17.35 10.95 -8.42
CA LEU A 49 17.01 9.59 -8.87
C LEU A 49 15.90 9.57 -9.93
N GLY A 50 15.28 10.72 -10.20
CA GLY A 50 14.04 10.84 -10.98
C GLY A 50 12.82 10.46 -10.14
N PHE A 51 12.83 9.25 -9.57
CA PHE A 51 11.78 8.76 -8.68
C PHE A 51 12.37 7.99 -7.50
N ARG A 52 11.66 8.03 -6.38
CA ARG A 52 11.93 7.18 -5.21
C ARG A 52 10.65 6.74 -4.54
N GLY A 53 10.75 5.70 -3.73
CA GLY A 53 9.66 5.26 -2.88
C GLY A 53 9.23 6.34 -1.87
N ARG A 54 7.93 6.42 -1.64
CA ARG A 54 7.31 7.26 -0.64
C ARG A 54 7.37 6.53 0.70
N GLY A 55 8.18 7.05 1.61
CA GLY A 55 8.27 6.53 2.97
C GLY A 55 6.91 6.40 3.65
N ASN A 56 6.71 5.33 4.42
CA ASN A 56 5.46 4.99 5.11
C ASN A 56 4.23 4.86 4.20
N ALA A 57 4.41 4.60 2.90
CA ALA A 57 3.27 4.32 2.03
C ALA A 57 2.66 2.96 2.39
N HIS A 58 1.32 2.93 2.38
CA HIS A 58 0.52 1.72 2.51
C HIS A 58 -0.36 1.62 1.27
N THR A 59 -0.19 0.55 0.50
CA THR A 59 -0.97 0.32 -0.71
C THR A 59 -1.40 -1.13 -0.80
N ILE A 60 -2.44 -1.39 -1.59
CA ILE A 60 -2.74 -2.74 -2.04
C ILE A 60 -2.25 -2.84 -3.47
N TRP A 61 -1.39 -3.80 -3.77
CA TRP A 61 -0.86 -3.98 -5.12
C TRP A 61 -1.69 -5.00 -5.89
N HIS A 62 -2.29 -4.61 -7.01
CA HIS A 62 -3.13 -5.50 -7.83
C HIS A 62 -2.47 -5.86 -9.15
N ARG A 63 -1.66 -4.93 -9.68
CA ARG A 63 -1.19 -4.92 -11.06
C ARG A 63 -0.51 -6.21 -11.51
N GLU A 64 0.09 -6.96 -10.59
CA GLU A 64 0.83 -8.19 -10.88
C GLU A 64 0.41 -9.40 -10.02
N MET A 65 -0.66 -9.27 -9.22
CA MET A 65 -1.01 -10.30 -8.23
C MET A 65 -2.08 -11.29 -8.70
N PHE A 66 -2.65 -11.12 -9.90
CA PHE A 66 -3.62 -11.95 -10.66
C PHE A 66 -4.82 -12.58 -9.92
N SER A 67 -4.86 -12.61 -8.59
CA SER A 67 -5.86 -13.28 -7.75
C SER A 67 -5.73 -12.99 -6.24
N HIS A 68 -4.56 -12.55 -5.75
CA HIS A 68 -4.31 -12.37 -4.30
C HIS A 68 -3.71 -11.01 -4.00
N PRO A 69 -4.51 -9.93 -3.98
CA PRO A 69 -4.02 -8.61 -3.60
C PRO A 69 -3.41 -8.67 -2.20
N ARG A 70 -2.23 -8.05 -2.03
CA ARG A 70 -1.58 -7.93 -0.72
C ARG A 70 -1.39 -6.48 -0.33
N MET A 71 -1.44 -6.28 0.98
CA MET A 71 -1.03 -5.04 1.59
C MET A 71 0.49 -4.93 1.51
N VAL A 72 0.98 -3.93 0.81
CA VAL A 72 2.39 -3.57 0.76
C VAL A 72 2.60 -2.33 1.62
N ARG A 73 3.59 -2.42 2.50
CA ARG A 73 4.04 -1.31 3.34
C ARG A 73 5.48 -0.99 3.01
N LEU A 74 5.74 0.27 2.69
CA LEU A 74 7.09 0.78 2.55
C LEU A 74 7.60 1.28 3.89
N ASN A 75 8.88 1.07 4.17
CA ASN A 75 9.56 1.61 5.35
C ASN A 75 9.73 3.14 5.25
N ASP A 76 10.39 3.76 6.23
CA ASP A 76 10.61 5.21 6.26
C ASP A 76 11.42 5.72 5.06
N ASP A 77 12.30 4.86 4.52
CA ASP A 77 13.15 5.15 3.36
C ASP A 77 12.44 4.92 2.01
N GLY A 78 11.23 4.33 2.03
CA GLY A 78 10.43 4.08 0.84
C GLY A 78 10.69 2.74 0.16
N PHE A 79 11.30 1.77 0.84
CA PHE A 79 11.50 0.42 0.29
C PHE A 79 10.51 -0.58 0.90
N HIS A 80 10.15 -1.60 0.13
CA HIS A 80 9.45 -2.78 0.66
C HIS A 80 10.44 -3.63 1.45
N ASP A 81 10.71 -3.19 2.67
CA ASP A 81 11.59 -3.83 3.65
C ASP A 81 11.09 -3.53 5.06
N HIS A 82 11.68 -4.19 6.05
CA HIS A 82 11.45 -3.88 7.46
C HIS A 82 12.06 -2.53 7.84
N PRO A 83 11.45 -1.79 8.79
CA PRO A 83 12.09 -0.65 9.44
C PRO A 83 13.36 -1.11 10.19
N ARG A 84 14.46 -0.37 10.03
CA ARG A 84 15.76 -0.70 10.63
C ARG A 84 16.45 0.53 11.20
N GLN A 85 17.31 0.31 12.19
CA GLN A 85 18.23 1.34 12.65
C GLN A 85 19.35 1.54 11.62
N HIS A 86 19.83 2.78 11.51
CA HIS A 86 20.90 3.13 10.59
C HIS A 86 22.17 2.31 10.86
N GLU A 87 22.55 2.16 12.12
CA GLU A 87 23.66 1.29 12.52
C GLU A 87 23.16 -0.14 12.79
N PRO A 88 23.89 -1.17 12.33
CA PRO A 88 23.58 -2.55 12.68
C PRO A 88 23.87 -2.81 14.15
N ALA A 89 23.10 -3.72 14.76
CA ALA A 89 23.36 -4.15 16.13
C ALA A 89 24.74 -4.83 16.26
N PRO A 90 25.39 -4.77 17.44
CA PRO A 90 26.65 -5.48 17.67
C PRO A 90 26.55 -6.97 17.33
N GLY A 91 27.52 -7.50 16.58
CA GLY A 91 27.51 -8.91 16.15
C GLY A 91 26.62 -9.20 14.92
N THR A 92 26.04 -8.17 14.30
CA THR A 92 25.28 -8.30 13.05
C THR A 92 26.11 -7.84 11.86
N ARG A 93 26.12 -8.62 10.77
CA ARG A 93 26.61 -8.18 9.46
C ARG A 93 25.44 -7.85 8.55
N ARG A 94 25.52 -6.69 7.91
CA ARG A 94 24.48 -6.22 7.01
C ARG A 94 24.87 -6.47 5.56
N LEU A 95 23.95 -7.07 4.80
CA LEU A 95 24.05 -7.25 3.36
C LEU A 95 23.01 -6.38 2.68
N VAL A 96 23.48 -5.48 1.81
CA VAL A 96 22.61 -4.63 1.00
C VAL A 96 22.34 -5.32 -0.33
N PHE A 97 21.07 -5.39 -0.70
CA PHE A 97 20.63 -5.94 -1.98
C PHE A 97 20.06 -4.81 -2.83
N LEU A 98 20.58 -4.68 -4.04
CA LEU A 98 20.14 -3.74 -5.07
C LEU A 98 19.58 -4.54 -6.24
N GLY A 99 18.45 -4.11 -6.77
CA GLY A 99 17.77 -4.85 -7.83
C GLY A 99 16.52 -4.14 -8.31
N ASP A 100 15.75 -4.86 -9.10
CA ASP A 100 14.50 -4.42 -9.69
C ASP A 100 13.29 -5.02 -8.93
N SER A 101 12.16 -5.09 -9.62
CA SER A 101 10.89 -5.64 -9.12
C SER A 101 11.00 -7.07 -8.57
N PHE A 102 11.93 -7.89 -9.06
CA PHE A 102 12.14 -9.23 -8.52
C PHE A 102 12.65 -9.18 -7.08
N LEU A 103 13.55 -8.24 -6.80
CA LEU A 103 14.08 -8.02 -5.47
C LEU A 103 13.09 -7.24 -4.60
N GLU A 104 12.39 -6.26 -5.18
CA GLU A 104 11.34 -5.47 -4.52
C GLU A 104 10.21 -6.38 -3.96
N ALA A 105 9.95 -7.49 -4.67
CA ALA A 105 9.18 -8.63 -4.18
C ALA A 105 7.76 -8.29 -3.71
N TYR A 106 7.08 -7.34 -4.37
CA TYR A 106 5.72 -6.95 -4.02
C TYR A 106 4.74 -8.12 -4.04
N GLN A 107 5.01 -9.13 -4.89
CA GLN A 107 4.19 -10.32 -5.11
C GLN A 107 4.14 -11.28 -3.90
N VAL A 108 5.04 -11.13 -2.92
CA VAL A 108 5.15 -12.00 -1.75
C VAL A 108 5.25 -11.17 -0.47
N ASP A 109 4.98 -11.79 0.68
CA ASP A 109 5.30 -11.15 1.97
C ASP A 109 6.81 -10.89 2.04
N ILE A 110 7.22 -9.76 2.64
CA ILE A 110 8.62 -9.35 2.68
C ILE A 110 9.57 -10.44 3.22
N ASP A 111 9.15 -11.19 4.25
CA ASP A 111 9.93 -12.30 4.83
C ASP A 111 10.11 -13.49 3.86
N SER A 112 9.27 -13.59 2.84
CA SER A 112 9.36 -14.58 1.77
C SER A 112 10.22 -14.12 0.58
N SER A 113 10.62 -12.84 0.55
CA SER A 113 11.49 -12.32 -0.50
C SER A 113 12.86 -13.00 -0.52
N PHE A 114 13.53 -12.94 -1.67
CA PHE A 114 14.85 -13.54 -1.86
C PHE A 114 15.89 -13.04 -0.83
N SER A 115 15.96 -11.72 -0.62
CA SER A 115 16.94 -11.08 0.26
C SER A 115 16.78 -11.53 1.72
N GLN A 116 15.56 -11.50 2.24
CA GLN A 116 15.28 -11.91 3.62
C GLN A 116 15.53 -13.41 3.82
N ARG A 117 15.08 -14.26 2.88
CA ARG A 117 15.32 -15.70 2.95
C ARG A 117 16.79 -16.07 2.89
N LEU A 118 17.58 -15.35 2.09
CA LEU A 118 19.02 -15.56 2.01
C LEU A 118 19.71 -15.16 3.32
N ALA A 119 19.41 -13.98 3.88
CA ALA A 119 19.97 -13.53 5.15
C ALA A 119 19.64 -14.49 6.30
N HIS A 120 18.40 -14.99 6.37
CA HIS A 120 18.00 -15.99 7.36
C HIS A 120 18.77 -17.31 7.21
N ARG A 121 18.99 -17.77 5.98
CA ARG A 121 19.78 -18.98 5.70
C ARG A 121 21.26 -18.79 6.08
N LEU A 122 21.85 -17.64 5.74
CA LEU A 122 23.24 -17.35 6.06
C LEU A 122 23.47 -17.26 7.57
N SER A 123 22.57 -16.58 8.29
CA SER A 123 22.60 -16.48 9.76
C SER A 123 22.62 -17.84 10.45
N ARG A 124 22.01 -18.87 9.86
CA ARG A 124 22.01 -20.24 10.41
C ARG A 124 23.32 -21.01 10.17
N SER A 125 24.14 -20.53 9.23
CA SER A 125 25.41 -21.16 8.83
C SER A 125 26.64 -20.39 9.29
N MET A 126 26.47 -19.26 9.97
CA MET A 126 27.54 -18.35 10.38
C MET A 126 27.48 -18.06 11.87
N ASP A 127 28.63 -17.69 12.45
CA ASP A 127 28.74 -17.32 13.87
C ASP A 127 28.25 -15.89 14.18
N HIS A 128 27.59 -15.25 13.22
CA HIS A 128 27.05 -13.90 13.35
C HIS A 128 25.69 -13.81 12.67
N VAL A 129 24.86 -12.88 13.15
CA VAL A 129 23.56 -12.61 12.54
C VAL A 129 23.79 -11.87 11.23
N VAL A 130 23.13 -12.32 10.17
CA VAL A 130 23.11 -11.63 8.87
C VAL A 130 21.78 -10.92 8.73
N GLU A 131 21.82 -9.60 8.58
CA GLU A 131 20.66 -8.76 8.29
C GLU A 131 20.66 -8.37 6.81
N SER A 132 19.53 -8.53 6.13
CA SER A 132 19.33 -8.01 4.77
C SER A 132 18.70 -6.63 4.80
N VAL A 133 19.22 -5.75 3.94
CA VAL A 133 18.57 -4.50 3.54
C VAL A 133 18.17 -4.62 2.09
N ASN A 134 16.86 -4.58 1.83
CA ASN A 134 16.29 -4.68 0.50
C ASN A 134 16.08 -3.28 -0.09
N LEU A 135 16.83 -2.95 -1.14
CA LEU A 135 16.73 -1.70 -1.89
C LEU A 135 16.26 -1.94 -3.33
N GLY A 136 15.43 -2.97 -3.55
CA GLY A 136 14.77 -3.22 -4.84
C GLY A 136 13.72 -2.15 -5.17
N VAL A 137 13.49 -1.93 -6.47
CA VAL A 137 12.58 -0.90 -7.02
C VAL A 137 11.89 -1.36 -8.30
#